data_AF-A0A0M3HG73-F1
#
_entry.id   AF-A0A0M3HG73-F1
#
_cell.length_a   1.000
_cell.length_b   1.000
_cell.length_c   1.000
_cell.angle_alpha   90.00
_cell.angle_beta   90.00
_cell.angle_gamma   90.00
#
_symmetry.space_group_name_H-M   'P 1'
#
loop_
_entity.id
_entity.type
_entity.pdbx_description
1 polymer ?
#
loop_
_entity_poly.entity_id
_entity_poly.type
_entity_poly.pdbx_seq_one_letter_code
_entity_poly.pdbx_strand_id
1 'polypeptide(L)'
;MLLKVWLCWQTFAFKDSVILPRLSADVDRKLIETTTAHLVDFANCGYRTLCMAVTELTDKEYMEWEAGYYRASIALDSREMLIEQQAEKIERV
;
A
#
# COMPACT_ATOMS: atom_id res chain seq x y z
N MET A 1 6.86 1.15 21.26
CA MET A 1 8.10 1.59 20.61
C MET A 1 7.72 1.60 19.15
N LEU A 2 7.37 2.75 18.55
CA LEU A 2 6.67 2.78 17.25
C LEU A 2 7.50 2.05 16.18
N LEU A 3 7.12 0.81 15.88
CA LEU A 3 7.64 0.07 14.74
C LEU A 3 7.16 0.79 13.49
N LYS A 4 8.02 1.65 12.93
CA LYS A 4 7.85 2.16 11.57
C LYS A 4 8.06 1.00 10.61
N VAL A 5 7.02 0.20 10.42
CA VAL A 5 7.01 -0.86 9.41
C VAL A 5 6.94 -0.18 8.06
N TRP A 6 8.09 -0.04 7.40
CA TRP A 6 8.16 0.35 6.00
C TRP A 6 7.59 -0.81 5.18
N LEU A 7 6.29 -0.83 4.96
CA LEU A 7 5.64 -1.74 4.02
C LEU A 7 6.00 -1.34 2.58
N CYS A 8 7.28 -1.42 2.24
CA CYS A 8 7.74 -1.54 0.87
C CYS A 8 7.77 -3.04 0.58
N TRP A 9 6.58 -3.64 0.40
CA TRP A 9 6.52 -5.02 -0.06
C TRP A 9 7.16 -5.10 -1.45
N GLN A 10 8.13 -6.00 -1.56
CA GLN A 10 9.01 -6.25 -2.69
C GLN A 10 8.34 -5.96 -4.05
N THR A 11 8.87 -4.99 -4.81
CA THR A 11 8.65 -4.80 -6.27
C THR A 11 7.29 -4.30 -6.80
N PHE A 12 6.51 -3.48 -6.10
CA PHE A 12 5.36 -2.81 -6.76
C PHE A 12 5.29 -1.30 -6.50
N ALA A 13 5.88 -0.56 -7.43
CA ALA A 13 5.49 0.81 -7.64
C ALA A 13 4.16 0.80 -8.41
N PHE A 14 3.08 1.19 -7.72
CA PHE A 14 1.74 1.09 -8.26
C PHE A 14 1.36 2.36 -9.05
N LYS A 15 0.49 2.14 -10.04
CA LYS A 15 -0.11 3.21 -10.82
C LYS A 15 -1.01 4.07 -9.92
N ASP A 16 -1.13 5.35 -10.25
CA ASP A 16 -2.01 6.33 -9.60
C ASP A 16 -3.44 5.79 -9.39
N SER A 17 -3.97 5.08 -10.39
CA SER A 17 -5.30 4.46 -10.33
C SER A 17 -5.48 3.38 -9.26
N VAL A 18 -4.39 2.80 -8.75
CA VAL A 18 -4.43 1.73 -7.74
C VAL A 18 -4.22 2.28 -6.33
N ILE A 19 -3.33 3.26 -6.16
CA ILE A 19 -2.99 3.82 -4.83
C ILE A 19 -4.00 4.85 -4.36
N LEU A 20 -4.46 5.75 -5.23
CA LEU A 20 -5.34 6.85 -4.83
C LEU A 20 -6.64 6.37 -4.16
N PRO A 21 -7.32 5.30 -4.62
CA PRO A 21 -8.52 4.78 -3.95
C PRO A 21 -8.25 4.06 -2.62
N ARG A 22 -6.99 3.70 -2.33
CA ARG A 22 -6.59 2.98 -1.10
C ARG A 22 -6.13 3.91 0.01
N LEU A 23 -6.02 5.22 -0.25
CA LEU A 23 -5.66 6.21 0.76
C LEU A 23 -6.79 6.37 1.79
N SER A 24 -6.41 6.59 3.05
CA SER A 24 -7.37 6.93 4.11
C SER A 24 -8.11 8.24 3.80
N ALA A 25 -9.37 8.31 4.23
CA ALA A 25 -10.21 9.50 4.11
C ALA A 25 -9.71 10.69 4.95
N ASP A 26 -8.80 10.44 5.90
CA ASP A 26 -8.22 11.46 6.78
C ASP A 26 -7.10 12.27 6.11
N VAL A 27 -6.64 11.86 4.93
CA VAL A 27 -5.61 12.59 4.17
C VAL A 27 -6.20 13.87 3.60
N ASP A 28 -5.44 14.96 3.65
CA ASP A 28 -5.86 16.25 3.09
C ASP A 28 -6.21 16.10 1.59
N ARG A 29 -7.50 16.27 1.30
CA ARG A 29 -8.05 16.17 -0.05
C ARG A 29 -7.38 17.13 -1.03
N LYS A 30 -6.96 18.31 -0.56
CA LYS A 30 -6.26 19.29 -1.40
C LYS A 30 -4.89 18.78 -1.84
N LEU A 31 -4.20 18.05 -0.98
CA LEU A 31 -2.92 17.42 -1.30
C LEU A 31 -3.09 16.30 -2.33
N ILE A 32 -4.16 15.50 -2.20
CA ILE A 32 -4.51 14.46 -3.18
C ILE A 32 -4.81 15.09 -4.55
N GLU A 33 -5.65 16.11 -4.59
CA GLU A 33 -6.04 16.79 -5.84
C GLU A 33 -4.82 17.45 -6.53
N THR A 34 -3.97 18.13 -5.76
CA THR A 34 -2.74 18.75 -6.29
C THR A 34 -1.77 17.71 -6.83
N THR A 35 -1.56 16.62 -6.09
CA THR A 35 -0.66 15.53 -6.51
C THR A 35 -1.19 14.85 -7.77
N THR A 36 -2.50 14.63 -7.86
CA THR A 36 -3.15 14.05 -9.04
C THR A 36 -2.96 14.94 -10.28
N ALA A 37 -3.08 16.25 -10.14
CA ALA A 37 -2.82 17.19 -11.23
C ALA A 37 -1.36 17.08 -11.75
N HIS A 38 -0.38 17.09 -10.84
CA HIS A 38 1.03 16.92 -11.22
C HIS A 38 1.31 15.57 -11.90
N LEU A 39 0.67 14.49 -11.44
CA LEU A 39 0.81 13.17 -12.06
C LEU A 39 0.29 13.15 -13.50
N VAL A 40 -0.82 13.83 -13.77
CA VAL A 40 -1.36 13.99 -15.13
C VAL A 40 -0.42 14.82 -16.00
N ASP A 41 0.13 15.92 -15.47
CA ASP A 41 1.09 16.75 -16.19
C ASP A 41 2.36 15.97 -16.55
N PHE A 42 2.89 15.17 -15.62
CA PHE A 42 4.05 14.32 -15.88
C PHE A 42 3.76 13.23 -16.90
N ALA A 43 2.55 12.64 -16.89
CA ALA A 43 2.14 11.67 -17.89
C ALA A 43 2.02 12.32 -19.29
N ASN A 44 1.51 13.55 -19.37
CA ASN A 44 1.43 14.32 -20.60
C ASN A 44 2.81 14.68 -21.17
N CYS A 45 3.81 14.87 -20.31
CA CYS A 45 5.21 15.06 -20.71
C CYS A 45 5.94 13.74 -21.06
N GLY A 46 5.29 12.58 -20.95
CA GLY A 46 5.88 11.28 -21.28
C GLY A 46 6.72 10.64 -20.17
N TYR A 47 6.65 11.14 -18.94
CA TYR A 47 7.32 10.53 -17.80
C TYR A 47 6.52 9.36 -17.24
N ARG A 48 7.23 8.33 -16.77
CA ARG A 48 6.61 7.27 -15.97
C ARG A 48 6.46 7.77 -14.53
N THR A 49 5.23 7.85 -14.06
CA THR A 49 4.90 8.26 -12.70
C THR A 49 4.65 7.03 -11.82
N LEU A 50 5.07 7.12 -10.56
CA LEU A 50 4.87 6.09 -9.55
C LEU A 50 4.37 6.77 -8.28
N CYS A 51 3.34 6.21 -7.66
CA CYS A 51 2.79 6.72 -6.40
C CYS A 51 3.29 5.86 -5.24
N MET A 52 3.72 6.51 -4.16
CA MET A 52 4.09 5.85 -2.91
C MET A 52 3.20 6.39 -1.79
N ALA A 53 2.62 5.49 -1.02
CA ALA A 53 1.87 5.82 0.19
C ALA A 53 2.51 5.09 1.37
N VAL A 54 2.45 5.70 2.54
CA VAL A 54 2.96 5.13 3.79
C VAL A 54 1.90 5.28 4.85
N THR A 55 1.76 4.26 5.70
CA THR A 55 0.93 4.29 6.89
C THR A 55 1.76 3.86 8.09
N GLU A 56 1.48 4.44 9.26
CA GLU A 56 2.11 4.01 10.51
C GLU A 56 1.20 2.98 11.18
N LEU A 57 1.73 1.80 11.48
CA LEU A 57 1.01 0.73 12.16
C LEU A 57 1.44 0.65 13.60
N THR A 58 0.51 0.29 14.48
CA THR A 58 0.82 -0.01 15.87
C THR A 58 1.41 -1.41 16.02
N ASP A 59 2.19 -1.62 17.08
CA ASP A 59 2.82 -2.91 17.38
C ASP A 59 1.77 -4.05 17.48
N LYS A 60 0.55 -3.74 17.94
CA LYS A 60 -0.55 -4.70 18.08
C LYS A 60 -1.12 -5.12 16.73
N GLU A 61 -1.43 -4.15 15.87
CA GLU A 61 -1.97 -4.41 14.53
C GLU A 61 -1.00 -5.23 13.69
N TYR A 62 0.30 -4.92 13.79
CA TYR A 62 1.33 -5.69 13.12
C TYR A 62 1.40 -7.14 13.62
N MET A 63 1.40 -7.35 14.95
CA MET A 63 1.44 -8.71 15.51
C MET A 63 0.21 -9.54 15.13
N GLU A 64 -0.98 -8.93 15.09
CA GLU A 64 -2.21 -9.60 14.68
C GLU A 64 -2.18 -10.00 13.20
N TRP A 65 -1.60 -9.16 12.34
CA TRP A 65 -1.46 -9.43 10.91
C TRP A 65 -0.34 -10.43 10.60
N GLU A 66 0.80 -10.36 11.30
CA GLU A 66 2.01 -11.16 11.04
C GLU A 66 1.74 -12.67 11.10
N ALA A 67 0.95 -13.12 12.07
CA ALA A 67 0.52 -14.51 12.17
C ALA A 67 -0.30 -14.97 10.96
N GLY A 68 -1.14 -14.10 10.40
CA GLY A 68 -1.93 -14.36 9.20
C GLY A 68 -1.06 -14.43 7.95
N TYR A 69 -0.11 -13.49 7.82
CA TYR A 69 0.87 -13.47 6.75
C TYR A 69 1.78 -14.71 6.77
N TYR A 70 2.26 -15.10 7.94
CA TYR A 70 3.10 -16.29 8.10
C TYR A 70 2.36 -17.57 7.68
N ARG A 71 1.08 -17.72 8.06
CA ARG A 71 0.26 -18.86 7.61
C ARG A 71 0.07 -18.88 6.09
N ALA A 72 -0.11 -17.70 5.49
CA ALA A 72 -0.23 -17.58 4.04
C ALA A 72 1.09 -17.93 3.32
N SER A 73 2.24 -17.59 3.89
CA SER A 73 3.55 -17.83 3.25
C SER A 73 3.98 -19.30 3.26
N ILE A 74 3.59 -20.05 4.29
CA ILE A 74 3.86 -21.50 4.41
C ILE A 74 2.79 -22.37 3.74
N ALA A 75 1.72 -21.78 3.18
CA ALA A 75 0.66 -22.52 2.52
C ALA A 75 1.20 -23.23 1.26
N LEU A 76 0.89 -24.53 1.14
CA LEU A 76 1.29 -25.34 -0.01
C LEU A 76 0.42 -25.05 -1.24
N ASP A 77 -0.87 -24.80 -1.02
CA ASP A 77 -1.85 -24.49 -2.07
C ASP A 77 -2.23 -23.01 -2.04
N SER A 78 -2.42 -22.42 -3.22
CA SER A 78 -2.92 -21.04 -3.41
C SER A 78 -2.15 -19.96 -2.62
N ARG A 79 -0.85 -20.18 -2.38
CA ARG A 79 0.03 -19.28 -1.61
C ARG A 79 -0.05 -17.82 -2.07
N GLU A 80 0.01 -17.59 -3.38
CA GLU A 80 -0.02 -16.23 -3.96
C GLU A 80 -1.32 -15.51 -3.64
N MET A 81 -2.46 -16.20 -3.77
CA MET A 81 -3.77 -15.65 -3.44
C MET A 81 -3.91 -15.35 -1.94
N LEU A 82 -3.39 -16.22 -1.08
CA LEU A 82 -3.43 -16.03 0.37
C LEU A 82 -2.54 -14.85 0.79
N ILE A 83 -1.37 -14.70 0.18
CA ILE A 83 -0.47 -13.56 0.40
C ILE A 83 -1.15 -12.26 -0.04
N GLU A 84 -1.78 -12.25 -1.22
CA GLU A 84 -2.49 -11.08 -1.74
C GLU A 84 -3.65 -10.66 -0.82
N GLN A 85 -4.40 -11.63 -0.28
CA GLN A 85 -5.45 -11.35 0.71
C GLN A 85 -4.92 -10.74 2.01
N GLN A 86 -3.74 -11.15 2.47
CA GLN A 86 -3.14 -10.52 3.65
C GLN A 86 -2.57 -9.13 3.32
N ALA A 87 -1.97 -8.95 2.13
CA ALA A 87 -1.50 -7.65 1.67
C ALA A 87 -2.66 -6.64 1.56
N GLU A 88 -3.81 -7.06 1.02
CA GLU A 88 -4.97 -6.17 0.90
C GLU A 88 -5.52 -5.73 2.27
N LYS A 89 -5.46 -6.58 3.30
CA LYS A 89 -5.90 -6.22 4.66
C LYS A 89 -5.05 -5.13 5.28
N ILE A 90 -3.73 -5.17 5.09
CA ILE A 90 -2.81 -4.22 5.71
C ILE A 90 -2.70 -2.90 4.92
N GLU A 91 -2.98 -2.94 3.61
CA GLU A 91 -3.00 -1.76 2.74
C GLU A 91 -4.27 -0.90 2.87
N ARG A 92 -5.32 -1.40 3.55
CA ARG A 92 -6.60 -0.70 3.76
C ARG A 92 -6.86 -0.32 5.23
N VAL A 93 -5.81 -0.31 6.06
CA VAL A 93 -5.89 0.06 7.48
C VAL A 93 -6.08 1.57 7.63
#